data_AF-A0A973PSN8-F1
#
_entry.id   AF-A0A973PSN8-F1
#
_cell.length_a   1.000
_cell.length_b   1.000
_cell.length_c   1.000
_cell.angle_alpha   90.00
_cell.angle_beta   90.00
_cell.angle_gamma   90.00
#
_symmetry.space_group_name_H-M   'P 1'
#
loop_
_entity.id
_entity.type
_entity.pdbx_description
1 polymer ?
#
loop_
_entity_poly.entity_id
_entity_poly.type
_entity_poly.pdbx_seq_one_letter_code
_entity_poly.pdbx_strand_id
1 'polypeptide(L)'
;GGQVRLIARALGAELEEIRESVERRALDRDVSTKLMGEFAAGTQGAIRFELLGVVGGEPRIVVEHVTRIHAGCAPDWPVSPTGDDAHRVIIEGRPRIEVTVEAFDEGGNRAAGGNATAVGRLVNAIGWLAEAGPGLYDALQVPLTPGRLA
;
A
#
# COMPACT_ATOMS: atom_id res chain seq x y z
N GLY A 1 -10.24 -5.60 4.51
CA GLY A 1 -11.17 -4.46 4.70
C GLY A 1 -10.80 -3.45 5.80
N GLY A 2 -9.87 -3.72 6.72
CA GLY A 2 -9.58 -2.81 7.85
C GLY A 2 -9.17 -1.38 7.44
N GLN A 3 -8.26 -1.25 6.46
CA GLN A 3 -7.84 0.06 5.94
C GLN A 3 -9.01 0.86 5.34
N VAL A 4 -9.85 0.22 4.52
CA VAL A 4 -11.04 0.85 3.94
C VAL A 4 -11.99 1.36 5.03
N ARG A 5 -12.25 0.57 6.08
CA ARG A 5 -13.08 0.98 7.22
C ARG A 5 -12.48 2.14 7.99
N LEU A 6 -11.16 2.14 8.18
CA LEU A 6 -10.45 3.20 8.88
C LEU A 6 -10.52 4.53 8.12
N ILE A 7 -10.29 4.49 6.80
CA ILE A 7 -10.39 5.65 5.91
C ILE A 7 -11.82 6.18 5.89
N ALA A 8 -12.82 5.30 5.73
CA ALA A 8 -14.22 5.72 5.74
C ALA A 8 -14.60 6.42 7.04
N ARG A 9 -14.19 5.86 8.18
CA ARG A 9 -14.42 6.49 9.49
C ARG A 9 -13.71 7.85 9.61
N ALA A 10 -12.49 7.97 9.11
CA ALA A 10 -11.76 9.24 9.11
C ALA A 10 -12.43 10.32 8.23
N LEU A 11 -13.07 9.91 7.13
CA LEU A 11 -13.79 10.79 6.21
C LEU A 11 -15.25 11.03 6.63
N GLY A 12 -15.75 10.37 7.68
CA GLY A 12 -17.17 10.41 8.05
C GLY A 12 -18.10 9.76 7.03
N ALA A 13 -17.58 8.83 6.21
CA ALA A 13 -18.35 8.13 5.18
C ALA A 13 -18.98 6.84 5.73
N GLU A 14 -20.25 6.62 5.41
CA GLU A 14 -20.96 5.37 5.70
C GLU A 14 -20.67 4.35 4.60
N LEU A 15 -20.04 3.22 4.97
CA LEU A 15 -19.79 2.12 4.05
C LEU A 15 -21.02 1.23 3.96
N GLU A 16 -21.53 1.06 2.75
CA GLU A 16 -22.62 0.12 2.46
C GLU A 16 -22.08 -1.32 2.39
N GLU A 17 -20.94 -1.50 1.72
CA GLU A 17 -20.26 -2.78 1.63
C GLU A 17 -18.77 -2.63 1.32
N ILE A 18 -18.04 -3.75 1.39
CA ILE A 18 -16.66 -3.85 0.92
C ILE A 18 -16.60 -5.01 -0.07
N ARG A 19 -16.20 -4.71 -1.30
CA ARG A 19 -15.95 -5.72 -2.34
C ARG A 19 -14.45 -5.96 -2.49
N GLU A 20 -14.10 -7.14 -2.98
CA GLU A 20 -12.73 -7.53 -3.30
C GLU A 20 -12.64 -7.94 -4.76
N SER A 21 -11.60 -7.48 -5.44
CA SER A 21 -11.22 -7.94 -6.78
C SER A 21 -9.79 -8.45 -6.72
N VAL A 22 -9.52 -9.62 -7.30
CA VAL A 22 -8.18 -10.19 -7.39
C VAL A 22 -7.94 -10.67 -8.82
N GLU A 23 -6.90 -10.13 -9.45
CA GLU A 23 -6.42 -10.55 -10.75
C GLU A 23 -5.00 -11.14 -10.59
N ARG A 24 -4.74 -12.25 -11.28
CA ARG A 24 -3.45 -12.93 -11.27
C ARG A 24 -2.98 -13.11 -12.69
N ARG A 25 -1.69 -12.88 -12.94
CA ARG A 25 -1.07 -13.09 -14.24
C ARG A 25 0.13 -14.01 -14.11
N ALA A 26 0.15 -15.06 -14.93
CA ALA A 26 1.27 -15.99 -14.99
C ALA A 26 2.45 -15.36 -15.75
N LEU A 27 3.64 -15.93 -15.58
CA LEU A 27 4.81 -15.61 -16.40
C LEU A 27 4.70 -16.28 -17.77
N ASP A 28 4.94 -15.54 -18.84
CA ASP A 28 4.94 -16.10 -20.21
C ASP A 28 6.25 -16.85 -20.56
N ARG A 29 7.30 -16.63 -19.77
CA ARG A 29 8.64 -17.21 -19.94
C ARG A 29 9.33 -17.34 -18.59
N ASP A 30 10.40 -18.14 -18.56
CA ASP A 30 11.30 -18.18 -17.41
C ASP A 30 11.91 -16.78 -17.18
N VAL A 31 12.01 -16.39 -15.92
CA VAL A 31 12.60 -15.12 -15.49
C VAL A 31 13.51 -15.33 -14.29
N SER A 32 14.56 -14.52 -14.23
CA SER A 32 15.48 -14.46 -13.10
C SER A 32 15.32 -13.14 -12.36
N THR A 33 15.38 -13.19 -11.03
CA THR A 33 15.38 -12.03 -10.15
C THR A 33 16.68 -12.01 -9.35
N LYS A 34 17.25 -10.82 -9.13
CA LYS A 34 18.53 -10.68 -8.42
C LYS A 34 18.49 -11.22 -6.98
N LEU A 35 17.35 -11.10 -6.30
CA LEU A 35 17.20 -11.44 -4.87
C LEU A 35 16.44 -12.74 -4.61
N MET A 36 15.57 -13.18 -5.53
CA MET A 36 14.69 -14.33 -5.30
C MET A 36 15.00 -15.53 -6.21
N GLY A 37 15.94 -15.40 -7.15
CA GLY A 37 16.33 -16.48 -8.07
C GLY A 37 15.42 -16.63 -9.27
N GLU A 38 15.34 -17.86 -9.80
CA GLU A 38 14.63 -18.22 -11.03
C GLU A 38 13.15 -18.56 -10.77
N PHE A 39 12.29 -18.15 -11.71
CA PHE A 39 10.87 -18.48 -11.75
C PHE A 39 10.51 -19.02 -13.13
N ALA A 40 9.87 -20.18 -13.17
CA ALA A 40 9.49 -20.82 -14.42
C ALA A 40 8.27 -20.18 -15.08
N ALA A 41 8.20 -20.27 -16.41
CA ALA A 41 7.02 -19.95 -17.20
C ALA A 41 5.77 -20.69 -16.67
N GLY A 42 4.61 -20.06 -16.76
CA GLY A 42 3.34 -20.58 -16.26
C GLY A 42 3.15 -20.46 -14.74
N THR A 43 4.18 -20.10 -13.97
CA THR A 43 4.05 -19.79 -12.54
C THR A 43 3.53 -18.37 -12.31
N GLN A 44 3.17 -18.04 -11.06
CA GLN A 44 2.61 -16.73 -10.70
C GLN A 44 3.64 -15.61 -10.95
N GLY A 45 3.32 -14.70 -11.87
CA GLY A 45 4.18 -13.58 -12.25
C GLY A 45 3.75 -12.24 -11.67
N ALA A 46 2.45 -12.01 -11.53
CA ALA A 46 1.92 -10.78 -10.95
C ALA A 46 0.57 -11.01 -10.25
N ILE A 47 0.28 -10.18 -9.26
CA ILE A 47 -1.02 -10.09 -8.59
C ILE A 47 -1.42 -8.63 -8.49
N ARG A 48 -2.67 -8.35 -8.83
CA ARG A 48 -3.35 -7.08 -8.57
C ARG A 48 -4.56 -7.41 -7.71
N PHE A 49 -4.70 -6.76 -6.57
CA PHE A 49 -5.93 -6.84 -5.81
C PHE A 49 -6.41 -5.46 -5.39
N GLU A 50 -7.72 -5.32 -5.32
CA GLU A 50 -8.41 -4.10 -4.93
C GLU A 50 -9.41 -4.42 -3.82
N LEU A 51 -9.40 -3.59 -2.78
CA LEU A 51 -10.46 -3.52 -1.79
C LEU A 51 -11.27 -2.25 -2.04
N LEU A 52 -12.55 -2.44 -2.35
CA LEU A 52 -13.47 -1.39 -2.79
C LEU A 52 -14.49 -1.10 -1.69
N GLY A 53 -14.36 0.05 -1.03
CA GLY A 53 -15.36 0.58 -0.11
C GLY A 53 -16.46 1.30 -0.89
N VAL A 54 -17.67 0.75 -0.83
CA VAL A 54 -18.85 1.29 -1.52
C VAL A 54 -19.55 2.31 -0.62
N VAL A 55 -19.78 3.51 -1.16
CA VAL A 55 -20.47 4.62 -0.49
C VAL A 55 -21.40 5.28 -1.50
N GLY A 56 -22.70 5.31 -1.23
CA GLY A 56 -23.71 5.81 -2.15
C GLY A 56 -23.79 4.96 -3.43
N GLY A 57 -23.74 3.63 -3.32
CA GLY A 57 -23.79 2.69 -4.44
C GLY A 57 -22.52 2.57 -5.31
N GLU A 58 -21.50 3.40 -5.07
CA GLU A 58 -20.29 3.49 -5.91
C GLU A 58 -19.01 3.20 -5.10
N PRO A 59 -17.96 2.58 -5.70
CA PRO A 59 -16.65 2.49 -5.08
C PRO A 59 -16.03 3.88 -4.88
N ARG A 60 -15.94 4.35 -3.63
CA ARG A 60 -15.38 5.68 -3.29
C ARG A 60 -14.03 5.61 -2.58
N ILE A 61 -13.75 4.49 -1.90
CA ILE A 61 -12.51 4.28 -1.17
C ILE A 61 -11.86 3.01 -1.72
N VAL A 62 -10.79 3.17 -2.50
CA VAL A 62 -10.11 2.05 -3.16
C VAL A 62 -8.72 1.90 -2.58
N VAL A 63 -8.42 0.70 -2.09
CA VAL A 63 -7.05 0.31 -1.72
C VAL A 63 -6.61 -0.75 -2.73
N GLU A 64 -5.69 -0.37 -3.60
CA GLU A 64 -5.09 -1.24 -4.62
C GLU A 64 -3.69 -1.68 -4.19
N HIS A 65 -3.33 -2.91 -4.54
CA HIS A 65 -1.96 -3.39 -4.44
C HIS A 65 -1.61 -4.14 -5.72
N VAL A 66 -0.51 -3.75 -6.36
CA VAL A 66 0.06 -4.44 -7.51
C VAL A 66 1.46 -4.95 -7.14
N THR A 67 1.67 -6.26 -7.24
CA THR A 67 2.98 -6.89 -7.03
C THR A 67 3.35 -7.68 -8.28
N ARG A 68 4.62 -7.57 -8.70
CA ARG A 68 5.18 -8.31 -9.83
C ARG A 68 6.46 -9.02 -9.39
N ILE A 69 6.64 -10.26 -9.82
CA ILE A 69 7.92 -10.97 -9.73
C ILE A 69 8.93 -10.38 -10.71
N HIS A 70 8.46 -9.96 -11.90
CA HIS A 70 9.30 -9.39 -12.94
C HIS A 70 8.55 -8.25 -13.65
N ALA A 71 9.26 -7.15 -13.96
CA ALA A 71 8.67 -5.93 -14.53
C ALA A 71 7.94 -6.15 -15.87
N GLY A 72 8.35 -7.18 -16.62
CA GLY A 72 7.69 -7.57 -17.87
C GLY A 72 6.34 -8.30 -17.71
N CYS A 73 5.93 -8.68 -16.50
CA CYS A 73 4.63 -9.32 -16.26
C CYS A 73 3.56 -8.27 -15.94
N ALA A 74 2.41 -8.35 -16.60
CA ALA A 74 1.31 -7.37 -16.48
C ALA A 74 1.77 -5.89 -16.64
N PRO A 75 2.44 -5.54 -17.76
CA PRO A 75 2.90 -4.17 -18.01
C PRO A 75 1.75 -3.19 -18.30
N ASP A 76 0.56 -3.72 -18.59
CA ASP A 76 -0.69 -3.00 -18.81
C ASP A 76 -1.36 -2.51 -17.51
N TRP A 77 -1.00 -3.09 -16.36
CA TRP A 77 -1.49 -2.64 -15.06
C TRP A 77 -0.78 -1.37 -14.58
N PRO A 78 -1.36 -0.62 -13.61
CA PRO A 78 -0.76 0.59 -13.08
C PRO A 78 0.72 0.42 -12.65
N VAL A 79 1.48 1.50 -12.85
CA VAL A 79 2.88 1.65 -12.45
C VAL A 79 3.10 3.02 -11.82
N SER A 80 4.09 3.13 -10.93
CA SER A 80 4.47 4.43 -10.37
C SER A 80 5.03 5.36 -11.47
N PRO A 81 5.13 6.68 -11.24
CA PRO A 81 5.63 7.60 -12.27
C PRO A 81 7.10 7.33 -12.63
N THR A 82 7.86 6.73 -11.70
CA THR A 82 9.26 6.33 -11.90
C THR A 82 9.42 4.92 -12.45
N GLY A 83 8.33 4.16 -12.57
CA GLY A 83 8.32 2.80 -13.11
C GLY A 83 8.63 1.70 -12.08
N ASP A 84 8.92 2.07 -10.83
CA ASP A 84 9.27 1.13 -9.75
C ASP A 84 8.25 1.12 -8.60
N ASP A 85 8.52 0.36 -7.52
CA ASP A 85 7.67 0.30 -6.33
C ASP A 85 7.49 1.67 -5.65
N ALA A 86 6.24 2.04 -5.40
CA ALA A 86 5.89 3.26 -4.67
C ALA A 86 4.54 3.09 -3.96
N HIS A 87 4.31 3.94 -2.96
CA HIS A 87 2.97 4.10 -2.36
C HIS A 87 2.34 5.35 -2.95
N ARG A 88 1.17 5.21 -3.57
CA ARG A 88 0.45 6.33 -4.17
C ARG A 88 -0.89 6.55 -3.50
N VAL A 89 -1.22 7.82 -3.26
CA VAL A 89 -2.54 8.27 -2.83
C VAL A 89 -3.08 9.22 -3.89
N ILE A 90 -4.26 8.90 -4.42
CA ILE A 90 -4.99 9.76 -5.35
C ILE A 90 -6.31 10.14 -4.68
N ILE A 91 -6.55 11.44 -4.55
CA ILE A 91 -7.83 11.99 -4.09
C ILE A 91 -8.45 12.70 -5.29
N GLU A 92 -9.45 12.04 -5.88
CA GLU A 92 -10.24 12.62 -6.96
C GLU A 92 -11.24 13.63 -6.40
N GLY A 93 -11.25 14.83 -6.97
CA GLY A 93 -12.05 15.94 -6.45
C GLY A 93 -11.66 17.28 -7.03
N ARG A 94 -12.00 18.35 -6.31
CA ARG A 94 -11.64 19.73 -6.65
C ARG A 94 -11.04 20.41 -5.41
N PRO A 95 -9.70 20.52 -5.30
CA PRO A 95 -8.69 20.10 -6.27
C PRO A 95 -8.53 18.56 -6.33
N ARG A 96 -7.96 18.06 -7.43
CA ARG A 96 -7.42 16.71 -7.50
C ARG A 96 -6.04 16.71 -6.85
N ILE A 97 -5.79 15.79 -5.94
CA ILE A 97 -4.52 15.66 -5.22
C ILE A 97 -3.93 14.29 -5.52
N GLU A 98 -2.65 14.26 -5.89
CA GLU A 98 -1.90 13.02 -6.09
C GLU A 98 -0.56 13.12 -5.39
N VAL A 99 -0.27 12.13 -4.54
CA VAL A 99 0.97 12.02 -3.79
C VAL A 99 1.57 10.65 -4.07
N THR A 100 2.81 10.61 -4.55
CA THR A 100 3.60 9.39 -4.68
C THR A 100 4.76 9.47 -3.70
N VAL A 101 4.90 8.44 -2.87
CA VAL A 101 5.99 8.28 -1.91
C VAL A 101 6.84 7.10 -2.32
N GLU A 102 8.11 7.38 -2.54
CA GLU A 102 9.14 6.38 -2.80
C GLU A 102 10.08 6.34 -1.60
N ALA A 103 10.25 5.14 -1.05
CA ALA A 103 11.20 4.88 0.01
C ALA A 103 12.14 3.78 -0.47
N PHE A 104 13.44 3.98 -0.30
CA PHE A 104 14.48 3.01 -0.61
C PHE A 104 15.50 3.01 0.52
N ASP A 105 16.16 1.88 0.71
CA ASP A 105 17.24 1.70 1.69
C ASP A 105 18.49 1.15 0.98
N GLU A 106 19.40 0.50 1.71
CA GLU A 106 20.66 -0.07 1.23
C GLU A 106 20.52 -0.75 -0.14
N GLY A 107 21.37 -0.31 -1.09
CA GLY A 107 21.38 -0.84 -2.46
C GLY A 107 20.16 -0.47 -3.32
N GLY A 108 19.34 0.50 -2.90
CA GLY A 108 18.14 0.93 -3.62
C GLY A 108 16.91 0.03 -3.37
N ASN A 109 16.94 -0.80 -2.32
CA ASN A 109 15.86 -1.73 -2.03
C ASN A 109 14.60 -0.99 -1.53
N ARG A 110 13.56 -0.97 -2.37
CA ARG A 110 12.31 -0.26 -2.08
C ARG A 110 11.43 -0.95 -1.05
N ALA A 111 11.45 -2.29 -1.02
CA ALA A 111 10.77 -3.05 0.03
C ALA A 111 11.39 -2.78 1.41
N ALA A 112 12.72 -2.70 1.49
CA ALA A 112 13.42 -2.32 2.71
C ALA A 112 13.05 -0.89 3.15
N GLY A 113 13.06 0.07 2.23
CA GLY A 113 12.64 1.45 2.52
C GLY A 113 11.19 1.54 3.03
N GLY A 114 10.25 0.85 2.38
CA GLY A 114 8.86 0.75 2.84
C GLY A 114 8.75 0.17 4.24
N ASN A 115 9.45 -0.95 4.51
CA ASN A 115 9.49 -1.57 5.84
C ASN A 115 10.08 -0.63 6.89
N ALA A 116 11.14 0.10 6.58
CA ALA A 116 11.74 1.07 7.48
C ALA A 116 10.76 2.18 7.86
N THR A 117 9.97 2.70 6.89
CA THR A 117 8.94 3.71 7.20
C THR A 117 7.82 3.15 8.09
N ALA A 118 7.38 1.91 7.85
CA ALA A 118 6.37 1.25 8.67
C ALA A 118 6.87 1.00 10.10
N VAL A 119 8.11 0.52 10.26
CA VAL A 119 8.73 0.32 11.58
C VAL A 119 8.95 1.67 12.28
N GLY A 120 9.43 2.69 11.56
CA GLY A 120 9.61 4.02 12.11
C GLY A 120 8.31 4.60 12.69
N ARG A 121 7.18 4.36 12.01
CA ARG A 121 5.85 4.74 12.51
C ARG A 121 5.51 4.06 13.84
N LEU A 122 5.83 2.77 13.98
CA LEU A 122 5.59 1.98 15.19
C LEU A 122 6.50 2.43 16.34
N VAL A 123 7.80 2.59 16.08
CA VAL A 123 8.78 3.04 17.09
C VAL A 123 8.41 4.43 17.61
N ASN A 124 8.05 5.36 16.72
CA ASN A 124 7.64 6.71 17.11
C ASN A 124 6.32 6.76 17.90
N ALA A 125 5.53 5.67 17.89
CA ALA A 125 4.32 5.56 18.68
C ALA A 125 4.55 5.07 20.12
N ILE A 126 5.72 4.48 20.42
CA ILE A 126 6.01 3.85 21.73
C ILE A 126 5.86 4.86 22.88
N GLY A 127 6.42 6.06 22.74
CA GLY A 127 6.34 7.08 23.79
C GLY A 127 4.91 7.52 24.10
N TRP A 128 4.05 7.64 23.07
CA TRP A 128 2.63 7.94 23.27
C TRP A 128 1.90 6.76 23.90
N LEU A 129 2.17 5.53 23.45
CA LEU A 129 1.51 4.32 23.95
C LEU A 129 1.84 4.04 25.42
N ALA A 130 3.06 4.37 25.86
CA ALA A 130 3.49 4.19 27.24
C ALA A 130 2.69 5.04 28.25
N GLU A 131 2.19 6.20 27.82
CA GLU A 131 1.36 7.12 28.62
C GLU A 131 -0.15 6.89 28.41
N ALA A 132 -0.52 6.09 27.41
CA ALA A 132 -1.92 5.77 27.14
C ALA A 132 -2.46 4.75 28.15
N GLY A 133 -3.73 4.92 28.55
CA GLY A 133 -4.41 3.95 29.40
C GLY A 133 -4.67 2.60 28.68
N PRO A 134 -5.22 1.59 29.38
CA PRO A 134 -5.65 0.36 28.74
C PRO A 134 -6.73 0.63 27.68
N GLY A 135 -6.58 0.05 26.48
CA GLY A 135 -7.55 0.19 25.41
C GLY A 135 -7.09 -0.42 24.09
N LEU A 136 -8.01 -0.45 23.12
CA LEU A 136 -7.69 -0.73 21.72
C LEU A 136 -7.54 0.59 20.99
N TYR A 137 -6.37 0.80 20.40
CA TYR A 137 -6.05 2.00 19.65
C TYR A 137 -5.84 1.67 18.18
N ASP A 138 -6.22 2.58 17.31
CA ASP A 138 -5.94 2.50 15.88
C ASP A 138 -5.18 3.72 15.36
N ALA A 139 -4.81 3.70 14.08
CA ALA A 139 -3.92 4.70 13.52
C ALA A 139 -4.51 6.12 13.45
N LEU A 140 -5.82 6.33 13.66
CA LEU A 140 -6.39 7.69 13.79
C LEU A 140 -6.10 8.31 15.17
N GLN A 141 -5.84 7.47 16.17
CA GLN A 141 -5.57 7.93 17.54
C GLN A 141 -4.09 8.11 17.81
N VAL A 142 -3.24 7.34 17.13
CA VAL A 142 -1.79 7.44 17.31
C VAL A 142 -1.29 8.77 16.70
N PRO A 143 -0.60 9.65 17.45
CA PRO A 143 -0.11 10.93 16.95
C PRO A 143 0.85 10.79 15.75
N LEU A 144 0.83 11.78 14.86
CA LEU A 144 1.79 11.97 13.78
C LEU A 144 2.93 12.88 14.27
N THR A 145 3.81 12.34 15.09
CA THR A 145 4.96 13.07 15.62
C THR A 145 6.02 13.26 14.53
N PRO A 146 6.55 14.48 14.31
CA PRO A 146 7.69 14.69 13.44
C PRO A 146 8.89 13.84 13.90
N GLY A 147 9.65 13.32 12.94
CA GLY A 147 10.95 12.71 13.24
C GLY A 147 11.88 13.71 13.90
N ARG A 148 12.76 13.22 14.77
CA ARG A 148 13.88 14.02 15.32
C ARG A 148 15.15 13.59 14.60
N LEU A 149 15.97 14.56 14.19
CA LEU A 149 17.32 14.26 13.75
C LEU A 149 18.11 13.74 14.96
N ALA A 150 18.80 12.61 14.77
CA ALA A 150 19.74 12.06 15.74
C ALA A 150 21.10 12.77 15.62
#